data_AF-A0A6L8A3W1-F1
#
_entry.id   AF-A0A6L8A3W1-F1
#
_cell.length_a   1.000
_cell.length_b   1.000
_cell.length_c   1.000
_cell.angle_alpha   90.00
_cell.angle_beta   90.00
_cell.angle_gamma   90.00
#
_symmetry.space_group_name_H-M   'P 1'
#
loop_
_entity.id
_entity.type
_entity.pdbx_description
1 polymer ?
#
loop_
_entity_poly.entity_id
_entity_poly.type
_entity_poly.pdbx_seq_one_letter_code
_entity_poly.pdbx_strand_id
1 'polypeptide(L)'
;MRQLKCHEKIVYNTQYKLLQTGYAEGKRTMAGAKAAVVSNAVARKLESIRTKGAMRHVEVANLLGTRPETVSRWNQGRAYPHAKTERTLLEFEFIVDELSDFYEPNEARQWIFAPQKHLKGSSPAELIRDGRIDEVRRLVNQLRDAVYI
;
A
#
# COMPACT_ATOMS: atom_id res chain seq x y z
N MET A 1 19.42 -13.48 -67.50
CA MET A 1 18.45 -12.49 -66.99
C MET A 1 18.03 -12.87 -65.58
N ARG A 2 18.17 -11.91 -64.65
CA ARG A 2 17.55 -11.78 -63.30
C ARG A 2 17.69 -12.94 -62.30
N GLN A 3 18.87 -13.00 -61.71
CA GLN A 3 19.09 -13.30 -60.29
C GLN A 3 18.55 -12.13 -59.46
N LEU A 4 17.54 -12.34 -58.61
CA LEU A 4 17.15 -11.45 -57.50
C LEU A 4 15.98 -12.09 -56.74
N LYS A 5 16.25 -13.06 -55.86
CA LYS A 5 15.34 -13.47 -54.74
C LYS A 5 15.89 -14.60 -53.86
N CYS A 6 17.16 -14.56 -53.43
CA CYS A 6 17.63 -15.54 -52.43
C CYS A 6 18.46 -14.98 -51.27
N HIS A 7 18.84 -13.70 -51.26
CA HIS A 7 19.68 -13.13 -50.19
C HIS A 7 18.89 -12.52 -49.01
N GLU A 8 17.57 -12.47 -49.07
CA GLU A 8 16.74 -11.73 -48.12
C GLU A 8 16.00 -12.63 -47.11
N LYS A 9 16.56 -13.78 -46.74
CA LYS A 9 15.96 -14.65 -45.70
C LYS A 9 16.89 -15.09 -44.58
N ILE A 10 18.19 -14.84 -44.69
CA ILE A 10 19.15 -15.21 -43.64
C ILE A 10 19.30 -14.11 -42.58
N VAL A 11 19.01 -12.84 -42.92
CA VAL A 11 19.13 -11.71 -41.98
C VAL A 11 18.00 -11.69 -40.93
N TYR A 12 16.83 -12.25 -41.24
CA TYR A 12 15.67 -12.17 -40.35
C TYR A 12 15.69 -13.12 -39.15
N ASN A 13 16.61 -14.11 -39.07
CA ASN A 13 16.62 -15.07 -37.97
C ASN A 13 17.67 -14.76 -36.88
N THR A 14 18.71 -13.98 -37.19
CA THR A 14 19.73 -13.61 -36.20
C THR A 14 19.26 -12.49 -35.27
N GLN A 15 18.31 -11.66 -35.73
CA GLN A 15 17.83 -10.49 -34.98
C GLN A 15 16.87 -10.86 -33.84
N TYR A 16 16.15 -11.99 -33.92
CA TYR A 16 15.22 -12.41 -32.87
C TYR A 16 15.89 -13.10 -31.67
N LYS A 17 17.15 -13.54 -31.79
CA LYS A 17 17.86 -14.19 -30.68
C LYS A 17 18.67 -13.22 -29.81
N LEU A 18 19.05 -12.06 -30.36
CA LEU A 18 19.73 -10.98 -29.62
C LEU A 18 18.76 -10.00 -28.95
N LEU A 19 17.49 -9.96 -29.39
CA LEU A 19 16.45 -9.16 -28.75
C LEU A 19 15.80 -9.82 -27.53
N GLN A 20 16.13 -11.07 -27.16
CA GLN A 20 15.59 -11.67 -25.93
C GLN A 20 16.50 -11.49 -24.72
N THR A 21 17.80 -11.28 -24.90
CA THR A 21 18.74 -11.11 -23.77
C THR A 21 18.60 -9.73 -23.12
N GLY A 22 18.34 -8.68 -23.90
CA GLY A 22 18.14 -7.30 -23.38
C GLY A 22 16.76 -7.04 -22.74
N TYR A 23 15.73 -7.81 -23.09
CA TYR A 23 14.40 -7.68 -22.49
C TYR A 23 14.27 -8.34 -21.10
N ALA A 24 15.22 -9.20 -20.73
CA ALA A 24 15.29 -9.81 -19.39
C ALA A 24 16.02 -8.90 -18.37
N GLU A 25 17.01 -8.11 -18.80
CA GLU A 25 17.78 -7.21 -17.92
C GLU A 25 17.03 -5.91 -17.58
N GLY A 26 16.30 -5.32 -18.54
CA GLY A 26 15.54 -4.08 -18.31
C GLY A 26 14.33 -4.24 -17.39
N LYS A 27 13.76 -5.45 -17.27
CA LYS A 27 12.66 -5.72 -16.32
C LYS A 27 13.14 -5.84 -14.87
N ARG A 28 14.41 -6.23 -14.66
CA ARG A 28 14.97 -6.40 -13.31
C ARG A 28 15.31 -5.06 -12.66
N THR A 29 15.71 -4.06 -13.44
CA THR A 29 16.03 -2.70 -12.97
C THR A 29 14.78 -1.85 -12.74
N MET A 30 13.78 -1.94 -13.63
CA MET A 30 12.49 -1.22 -13.48
C MET A 30 11.65 -1.74 -12.30
N ALA A 31 11.69 -3.05 -12.02
CA ALA A 31 11.05 -3.63 -10.83
C ALA A 31 11.74 -3.15 -9.53
N GLY A 32 13.07 -3.03 -9.52
CA GLY A 32 13.84 -2.52 -8.38
C GLY A 32 13.59 -1.03 -8.12
N ALA A 33 13.54 -0.19 -9.15
CA ALA A 33 13.23 1.24 -9.02
C ALA A 33 11.78 1.47 -8.58
N LYS A 34 10.82 0.71 -9.13
CA LYS A 34 9.43 0.76 -8.68
C LYS A 34 9.31 0.29 -7.23
N ALA A 35 9.98 -0.80 -6.85
CA ALA A 35 10.01 -1.25 -5.46
C ALA A 35 10.63 -0.20 -4.52
N ALA A 36 11.69 0.51 -4.93
CA ALA A 36 12.31 1.58 -4.13
C ALA A 36 11.40 2.82 -3.99
N VAL A 37 10.78 3.28 -5.08
CA VAL A 37 9.83 4.41 -5.06
C VAL A 37 8.59 4.07 -4.23
N VAL A 38 8.04 2.86 -4.37
CA VAL A 38 6.88 2.46 -3.59
C VAL A 38 7.27 2.13 -2.15
N SER A 39 8.50 1.66 -1.87
CA SER A 39 8.96 1.55 -0.48
C SER A 39 9.08 2.93 0.18
N ASN A 40 9.54 3.95 -0.55
CA ASN A 40 9.48 5.33 -0.07
C ASN A 40 8.03 5.83 0.09
N ALA A 41 7.09 5.36 -0.73
CA ALA A 41 5.67 5.68 -0.57
C ALA A 41 5.09 5.03 0.70
N VAL A 42 5.33 3.74 0.92
CA VAL A 42 4.90 3.00 2.11
C VAL A 42 5.49 3.60 3.38
N ALA A 43 6.78 3.92 3.39
CA ALA A 43 7.43 4.60 4.52
C ALA A 43 6.79 5.96 4.83
N ARG A 44 6.50 6.78 3.81
CA ARG A 44 5.78 8.06 3.99
C ARG A 44 4.36 7.87 4.53
N LYS A 45 3.65 6.82 4.11
CA LYS A 45 2.31 6.49 4.61
C LYS A 45 2.33 6.04 6.07
N LEU A 46 3.31 5.21 6.45
CA LEU A 46 3.55 4.82 7.84
C LEU A 46 3.85 6.04 8.72
N GLU A 47 4.65 6.98 8.22
CA GLU A 47 4.94 8.22 8.95
C GLU A 47 3.69 9.11 9.09
N SER A 48 2.88 9.26 8.04
CA SER A 48 1.60 9.98 8.11
C SER A 48 0.69 9.41 9.20
N ILE A 49 0.52 8.09 9.24
CA ILE A 49 -0.27 7.40 10.28
C ILE A 49 0.29 7.66 11.68
N ARG A 50 1.62 7.68 11.82
CA ARG A 50 2.28 7.95 13.11
C ARG A 50 2.04 9.40 13.56
N THR A 51 2.14 10.37 12.66
CA THR A 51 1.95 11.78 12.98
C THR A 51 0.49 12.13 13.22
N LYS A 52 -0.41 11.66 12.36
CA LYS A 52 -1.84 12.01 12.36
C LYS A 52 -2.69 11.14 13.26
N GLY A 53 -2.29 9.89 13.49
CA GLY A 53 -3.01 8.96 14.35
C GLY A 53 -2.27 8.62 15.65
N ALA A 54 -1.15 9.28 15.94
CA ALA A 54 -0.28 9.01 17.11
C ALA A 54 0.05 7.51 17.30
N MET A 55 0.06 6.72 16.22
CA MET A 55 0.22 5.26 16.31
C MET A 55 1.65 4.83 16.15
N ARG A 56 2.07 3.84 16.94
CA ARG A 56 3.39 3.22 16.80
C ARG A 56 3.37 2.16 15.71
N HIS A 57 4.52 1.91 15.09
CA HIS A 57 4.70 0.86 14.08
C HIS A 57 4.21 -0.53 14.54
N VAL A 58 4.33 -0.84 15.84
CA VAL A 58 3.85 -2.10 16.44
C VAL A 58 2.32 -2.19 16.38
N GLU A 59 1.62 -1.09 16.60
CA GLU A 59 0.15 -1.03 16.59
C GLU A 59 -0.39 -1.17 15.17
N VAL A 60 0.26 -0.49 14.22
CA VAL A 60 -0.03 -0.64 12.78
C VAL A 60 0.24 -2.08 12.33
N ALA A 61 1.33 -2.70 12.79
CA ALA A 61 1.63 -4.09 12.47
C ALA A 61 0.54 -5.04 12.97
N ASN A 62 0.13 -4.90 14.23
CA ASN A 62 -0.93 -5.71 14.83
C ASN A 62 -2.28 -5.53 14.10
N LEU A 63 -2.61 -4.30 13.71
CA LEU A 63 -3.83 -3.96 12.98
C LEU A 63 -3.83 -4.59 11.57
N LEU A 64 -2.70 -4.59 10.89
CA LEU A 64 -2.54 -5.22 9.57
C LEU A 64 -2.36 -6.76 9.65
N GLY A 65 -2.31 -7.34 10.86
CA GLY A 65 -2.04 -8.77 11.05
C GLY A 65 -0.63 -9.18 10.62
N THR A 66 0.32 -8.26 10.67
CA THR A 66 1.71 -8.47 10.25
C THR A 66 2.65 -8.39 11.45
N ARG A 67 3.87 -8.90 11.29
CA ARG A 67 4.87 -8.81 12.35
C ARG A 67 5.50 -7.40 12.38
N PRO A 68 5.76 -6.81 13.56
CA PRO A 68 6.39 -5.48 13.67
C PRO A 68 7.71 -5.35 12.93
N GLU A 69 8.51 -6.42 12.86
CA GLU A 69 9.79 -6.44 12.14
C GLU A 69 9.57 -6.28 10.63
N THR A 70 8.43 -6.74 10.11
CA THR A 70 8.06 -6.61 8.69
C THR A 70 7.76 -5.15 8.35
N VAL A 71 6.99 -4.46 9.21
CA VAL A 71 6.71 -3.03 9.06
C VAL A 71 7.98 -2.20 9.19
N SER A 72 8.88 -2.57 10.11
CA SER A 72 10.20 -1.92 10.24
C SER A 72 11.02 -2.04 8.95
N ARG A 73 11.00 -3.22 8.30
CA ARG A 73 11.67 -3.44 7.01
C ARG A 73 11.06 -2.63 5.88
N TRP A 74 9.73 -2.43 5.87
CA TRP A 74 9.06 -1.56 4.91
C TRP A 74 9.48 -0.10 5.07
N ASN A 75 9.56 0.37 6.32
CA ASN A 75 10.02 1.71 6.63
C ASN A 75 11.48 1.95 6.18
N GLN A 76 12.32 0.92 6.26
CA GLN A 76 13.73 0.99 5.87
C GLN A 76 14.00 0.84 4.36
N GLY A 77 12.99 0.66 3.51
CA GLY A 77 13.26 0.43 2.09
C GLY A 77 13.62 -1.02 1.73
N ARG A 78 13.63 -1.94 2.73
CA ARG A 78 14.26 -3.27 2.61
C ARG A 78 13.29 -4.37 2.19
N ALA A 79 11.99 -4.16 2.34
CA ALA A 79 10.95 -5.10 1.96
C ALA A 79 9.73 -4.34 1.47
N TYR A 80 8.90 -5.02 0.68
CA TYR A 80 7.68 -4.45 0.13
C TYR A 80 6.44 -5.20 0.64
N PRO A 81 5.38 -4.50 1.07
CA PRO A 81 4.13 -5.15 1.43
C PRO A 81 3.49 -5.86 0.23
N HIS A 82 2.76 -6.94 0.48
CA HIS A 82 1.92 -7.53 -0.54
C HIS A 82 0.79 -6.57 -0.94
N ALA A 83 0.32 -6.65 -2.19
CA ALA A 83 -0.73 -5.79 -2.73
C ALA A 83 -1.99 -5.69 -1.85
N LYS A 84 -2.37 -6.79 -1.17
CA LYS A 84 -3.48 -6.79 -0.21
C LYS A 84 -3.18 -5.89 1.00
N THR A 85 -2.00 -6.05 1.60
CA THR A 85 -1.59 -5.28 2.77
C THR A 85 -1.34 -3.82 2.43
N GLU A 86 -0.75 -3.55 1.27
CA GLU A 86 -0.59 -2.19 0.77
C GLU A 86 -1.94 -1.49 0.59
N ARG A 87 -2.93 -2.18 0.01
CA ARG A 87 -4.29 -1.63 -0.13
C ARG A 87 -4.91 -1.31 1.23
N THR A 88 -4.85 -2.24 2.18
CA THR A 88 -5.36 -2.01 3.54
C THR A 88 -4.63 -0.86 4.23
N LEU A 89 -3.31 -0.73 4.04
CA LEU A 89 -2.53 0.40 4.57
C LEU A 89 -2.98 1.73 3.98
N LEU A 90 -3.23 1.80 2.67
CA LEU A 90 -3.70 3.01 1.99
C LEU A 90 -5.10 3.40 2.46
N GLU A 91 -6.01 2.43 2.56
CA GLU A 91 -7.36 2.65 3.07
C GLU A 91 -7.34 3.10 4.53
N PHE A 92 -6.43 2.53 5.35
CA PHE A 92 -6.28 2.93 6.74
C PHE A 92 -5.67 4.33 6.88
N GLU A 93 -4.66 4.67 6.08
CA GLU A 93 -4.08 6.01 6.08
C GLU A 93 -5.12 7.06 5.71
N PHE A 94 -5.98 6.78 4.73
CA PHE A 94 -7.10 7.66 4.39
C PHE A 94 -8.06 7.86 5.57
N ILE A 95 -8.40 6.80 6.31
CA ILE A 95 -9.26 6.90 7.50
C ILE A 95 -8.59 7.77 8.58
N VAL A 96 -7.30 7.58 8.83
CA VAL A 96 -6.56 8.38 9.83
C VAL A 96 -6.47 9.84 9.40
N ASP A 97 -6.29 10.09 8.10
CA ASP A 97 -6.29 11.44 7.51
C ASP A 97 -7.62 12.15 7.77
N GLU A 98 -8.74 11.52 7.42
CA GLU A 98 -10.06 12.09 7.67
C GLU A 98 -10.35 12.28 9.16
N LEU A 99 -9.91 11.37 10.04
CA LEU A 99 -10.06 11.55 11.48
C LEU A 99 -9.22 12.73 12.01
N SER A 100 -8.06 12.98 11.41
CA SER A 100 -7.19 14.09 11.83
C SER A 100 -7.74 15.47 11.50
N ASP A 101 -8.72 15.56 10.59
CA ASP A 101 -9.42 16.81 10.30
C ASP A 101 -10.38 17.22 11.44
N PHE A 102 -10.81 16.26 12.29
CA PHE A 102 -11.78 16.50 13.36
C PHE A 102 -11.22 16.27 14.77
N TYR A 103 -10.19 15.42 14.89
CA TYR A 103 -9.65 14.96 16.16
C TYR A 103 -8.15 15.16 16.22
N GLU A 104 -7.64 15.43 17.42
CA GLU A 104 -6.20 15.42 17.66
C GLU A 104 -5.63 14.00 17.48
N PRO A 105 -4.34 13.85 17.14
CA PRO A 105 -3.76 12.53 16.85
C PRO A 105 -3.95 11.47 17.96
N ASN A 106 -3.92 11.90 19.22
CA ASN A 106 -4.16 11.01 20.36
C ASN A 106 -5.63 10.57 20.46
N GLU A 107 -6.57 11.46 20.10
CA GLU A 107 -8.00 11.17 20.08
C GLU A 107 -8.37 10.28 18.90
N ALA A 108 -7.78 10.51 17.73
CA ALA A 108 -7.90 9.61 16.58
C ALA A 108 -7.42 8.19 16.94
N ARG A 109 -6.28 8.09 17.65
CA ARG A 109 -5.82 6.80 18.20
C ARG A 109 -6.87 6.17 19.10
N GLN A 110 -7.35 6.92 20.09
CA GLN A 110 -8.34 6.41 21.04
C GLN A 110 -9.60 5.96 20.33
N TRP A 111 -10.09 6.71 19.34
CA TRP A 111 -11.28 6.37 18.56
C TRP A 111 -11.12 5.03 17.80
N ILE A 112 -9.93 4.76 17.24
CA ILE A 112 -9.64 3.54 16.49
C ILE A 112 -9.59 2.29 17.39
N PHE A 113 -9.13 2.43 18.63
CA PHE A 113 -9.10 1.35 19.61
C PHE A 113 -10.35 1.29 20.50
N ALA A 114 -11.18 2.33 20.49
CA ALA A 114 -12.39 2.38 21.29
C ALA A 114 -13.53 1.53 20.67
N PRO A 115 -14.34 0.86 21.49
CA PRO A 115 -15.56 0.20 21.05
C PRO A 115 -16.55 1.22 20.47
N GLN A 116 -17.05 0.95 19.27
CA GLN A 116 -18.02 1.84 18.62
C GLN A 116 -19.43 1.25 18.72
N LYS A 117 -20.40 2.05 19.18
CA LYS A 117 -21.81 1.64 19.28
C LYS A 117 -22.38 1.22 17.92
N HIS A 118 -22.03 1.97 16.88
CA HIS A 118 -22.43 1.69 15.49
C HIS A 118 -21.81 0.41 14.92
N LEU A 119 -20.75 -0.12 15.54
CA LEU A 119 -20.08 -1.37 15.16
C LEU A 119 -20.42 -2.53 16.10
N LYS A 120 -21.59 -2.48 16.76
CA LYS A 120 -22.05 -3.51 17.70
C LYS A 120 -21.07 -3.77 18.86
N GLY A 121 -20.29 -2.76 19.25
CA GLY A 121 -19.29 -2.87 20.32
C GLY A 121 -17.91 -3.34 19.86
N SER A 122 -17.69 -3.60 18.57
CA SER A 122 -16.35 -3.84 18.03
C SER A 122 -15.58 -2.54 17.86
N SER A 123 -14.25 -2.61 18.00
CA SER A 123 -13.37 -1.49 17.67
C SER A 123 -13.02 -1.45 16.18
N PRO A 124 -12.78 -0.26 15.60
CA PRO A 124 -12.29 -0.12 14.24
C PRO A 124 -11.02 -0.95 13.97
N ALA A 125 -10.09 -1.00 14.93
CA ALA A 125 -8.88 -1.82 14.83
C ALA A 125 -9.17 -3.31 14.64
N GLU A 126 -10.19 -3.85 15.31
CA GLU A 126 -10.59 -5.25 15.16
C GLU A 126 -11.21 -5.53 13.79
N LEU A 127 -12.06 -4.63 13.29
CA LEU A 127 -12.65 -4.78 11.96
C LEU A 127 -11.59 -4.75 10.86
N ILE A 128 -10.58 -3.90 10.98
CA ILE A 128 -9.50 -3.86 9.99
C ILE A 128 -8.70 -5.17 10.02
N ARG A 129 -8.43 -5.71 11.21
CA ARG A 129 -7.79 -7.02 11.37
C ARG A 129 -8.61 -8.15 10.74
N ASP A 130 -9.93 -8.07 10.84
CA ASP A 130 -10.87 -9.03 10.22
C ASP A 130 -11.05 -8.80 8.71
N GLY A 131 -10.36 -7.81 8.13
CA GLY A 131 -10.45 -7.46 6.71
C GLY A 131 -11.72 -6.70 6.33
N ARG A 132 -12.48 -6.20 7.32
CA ARG A 132 -13.74 -5.45 7.17
C ARG A 132 -13.52 -3.94 7.24
N ILE A 133 -12.42 -3.46 6.67
CA ILE A 133 -12.05 -2.03 6.66
C ILE A 133 -13.10 -1.15 5.96
N ASP A 134 -13.85 -1.71 5.00
CA ASP A 134 -14.96 -1.02 4.34
C ASP A 134 -16.04 -0.53 5.32
N GLU A 135 -16.27 -1.25 6.42
CA GLU A 135 -17.22 -0.84 7.46
C GLU A 135 -16.72 0.35 8.25
N VAL A 136 -15.42 0.38 8.57
CA VAL A 136 -14.79 1.52 9.24
C VAL A 136 -14.88 2.75 8.36
N ARG A 137 -14.62 2.60 7.04
CA ARG A 137 -14.75 3.70 6.09
C ARG A 137 -16.17 4.26 6.03
N ARG A 138 -17.18 3.39 5.98
CA ARG A 138 -18.59 3.83 6.01
C ARG A 138 -18.92 4.60 7.28
N LEU A 139 -18.40 4.16 8.43
CA LEU A 139 -18.59 4.85 9.69
C LEU A 139 -17.95 6.25 9.70
N VAL A 140 -16.72 6.39 9.18
CA VAL A 140 -16.05 7.69 9.09
C VAL A 140 -16.80 8.64 8.15
N ASN A 141 -17.27 8.15 7.00
CA ASN A 141 -18.11 8.95 6.10
C ASN A 141 -19.39 9.43 6.80
N GLN A 142 -20.08 8.55 7.53
CA GLN A 142 -21.28 8.92 8.28
C GLN A 142 -20.99 9.94 9.39
N LEU A 143 -19.84 9.82 10.06
CA LEU A 143 -19.39 10.79 11.04
C LEU A 143 -19.15 12.15 10.39
N ARG A 144 -18.47 12.18 9.24
CA ARG A 144 -18.28 13.41 8.46
C ARG A 144 -19.60 14.07 8.08
N ASP A 145 -20.53 13.30 7.52
CA ASP A 145 -21.83 13.82 7.09
C ASP A 145 -22.63 14.39 8.28
N ALA A 146 -22.49 13.82 9.48
CA ALA A 146 -23.13 14.32 10.70
C ALA A 146 -22.51 15.61 11.24
N VAL A 147 -21.23 15.88 10.95
CA VAL A 147 -20.52 17.09 11.42
C VAL A 147 -20.81 18.30 10.51
N TYR A 148 -21.12 18.09 9.23
CA TYR A 148 -21.33 19.14 8.23
C TYR A 148 -22.80 19.62 8.07
N ILE A 149 -23.63 19.50 9.11
CA ILE A 149 -25.05 19.96 9.08
C ILE A 149 -25.17 21.45 9.42
#